data_AF-J9DQE2-F1
#
_entry.id   AF-J9DQE2-F1
#
_cell.length_a   1.000
_cell.length_b   1.000
_cell.length_c   1.000
_cell.angle_alpha   90.00
_cell.angle_beta   90.00
_cell.angle_gamma   90.00
#
_symmetry.space_group_name_H-M   'P 1'
#
loop_
_entity.id
_entity.type
_entity.pdbx_description
1 polymer ?
#
loop_
_entity_poly.entity_id
_entity_poly.type
_entity_poly.pdbx_seq_one_letter_code
_entity_poly.pdbx_strand_id
1 'polypeptide(L)' 'MLNVDGDVYIGGVPDLNSMTGGLHEENFIGCIGDIIFNGIKMDLMANAIDGRNVKTV' A
#
# COMPACT_ATOMS: atom_id res chain seq x y z
N MET A 1 7.37 -15.67 9.26
CA MET A 1 8.20 -15.02 8.22
C MET A 1 7.43 -15.10 6.93
N LEU A 2 7.08 -13.95 6.35
CA LEU A 2 6.45 -13.91 5.04
C LEU A 2 7.57 -14.02 4.01
N ASN A 3 7.51 -15.01 3.11
CA ASN A 3 8.47 -15.13 2.03
C ASN A 3 7.85 -14.57 0.76
N VAL A 4 8.13 -13.31 0.47
CA VAL A 4 7.64 -12.62 -0.72
C VAL A 4 8.74 -11.71 -1.24
N ASP A 5 9.09 -11.90 -2.51
CA ASP A 5 9.87 -10.94 -3.27
C ASP A 5 8.88 -10.03 -4.00
N GLY A 6 8.67 -8.81 -3.49
CA GLY A 6 7.74 -7.87 -4.08
C GLY A 6 7.60 -6.57 -3.29
N ASP A 7 6.99 -5.58 -3.94
CA ASP A 7 6.70 -4.29 -3.35
C ASP A 7 5.54 -4.36 -2.35
N VAL A 8 5.53 -3.44 -1.39
CA VAL A 8 4.43 -3.28 -0.43
C VAL A 8 3.41 -2.29 -0.98
N TYR A 9 2.16 -2.73 -1.12
CA TYR A 9 1.04 -1.92 -1.55
C TYR A 9 0.25 -1.39 -0.36
N ILE A 10 -0.03 -0.08 -0.36
CA ILE A 10 -0.72 0.60 0.75
C ILE A 10 -1.93 1.33 0.20
N GLY A 11 -3.09 1.15 0.84
CA GLY A 11 -4.36 1.72 0.42
C GLY A 11 -5.04 0.97 -0.73
N GLY A 12 -4.32 0.17 -1.51
CA GLY A 12 -4.94 -0.63 -2.56
C GLY A 12 -3.93 -1.29 -3.48
N VAL A 13 -4.44 -2.10 -4.40
CA VAL A 13 -3.65 -2.79 -5.43
C VAL A 13 -4.17 -2.47 -6.84
N PRO A 14 -3.33 -2.57 -7.89
CA PRO A 14 -3.74 -2.30 -9.27
C PRO A 14 -4.82 -3.25 -9.80
N ASP A 15 -4.75 -4.54 -9.44
CA ASP A 15 -5.73 -5.56 -9.83
C ASP A 15 -6.18 -6.35 -8.59
N LEU A 16 -7.32 -5.96 -8.06
CA LEU A 16 -7.92 -6.58 -6.87
C LEU A 16 -8.21 -8.07 -7.08
N ASN A 17 -8.68 -8.47 -8.25
CA ASN A 17 -9.05 -9.86 -8.50
C ASN A 17 -7.82 -10.76 -8.49
N SER A 18 -6.78 -10.43 -9.27
CA SER A 18 -5.59 -11.29 -9.36
C SER A 18 -4.71 -11.23 -8.12
N MET A 19 -4.55 -10.06 -7.50
CA MET A 19 -3.61 -9.89 -6.37
C MET A 19 -4.19 -10.25 -5.01
N THR A 20 -5.53 -10.19 -4.87
CA THR A 20 -6.21 -10.60 -3.64
C THR A 20 -6.93 -11.93 -3.79
N GLY A 21 -6.95 -12.53 -4.99
CA GLY A 21 -7.74 -13.75 -5.25
C GLY A 21 -9.24 -13.51 -5.16
N GLY A 22 -9.70 -12.30 -5.48
CA GLY A 22 -11.10 -11.87 -5.36
C GLY A 22 -11.58 -11.68 -3.92
N LEU A 23 -10.67 -11.53 -2.94
CA LEU A 23 -11.03 -11.30 -1.54
C LEU A 23 -11.56 -9.89 -1.28
N HIS A 24 -11.16 -8.92 -2.10
CA HIS A 24 -11.56 -7.52 -1.96
C HIS A 24 -12.14 -7.00 -3.27
N GLU A 25 -13.24 -6.26 -3.17
CA GLU A 25 -13.92 -5.65 -4.33
C GLU A 25 -13.56 -4.17 -4.52
N GLU A 26 -12.98 -3.54 -3.50
CA GLU A 26 -12.66 -2.11 -3.49
C GLU A 26 -11.35 -1.81 -2.74
N ASN A 27 -10.66 -0.76 -3.19
CA ASN A 27 -9.48 -0.21 -2.54
C ASN A 27 -9.90 0.72 -1.38
N PHE A 28 -8.99 0.98 -0.45
CA PHE A 28 -9.22 1.86 0.68
C PHE A 28 -9.45 3.31 0.24
N ILE A 29 -10.47 3.94 0.81
CA ILE A 29 -10.80 5.36 0.62
C ILE A 29 -10.71 6.06 1.98
N GLY A 30 -9.67 6.87 2.17
CA GLY A 30 -9.46 7.61 3.42
C GLY A 30 -8.04 8.15 3.54
N CYS A 31 -7.68 8.58 4.75
CA CYS A 31 -6.33 9.03 5.07
C CYS A 31 -5.55 7.92 5.78
N ILE A 32 -4.29 7.73 5.40
CA ILE A 32 -3.33 6.84 6.07
C ILE A 32 -2.17 7.70 6.56
N GLY A 33 -1.78 7.52 7.82
CA GLY A 33 -0.63 8.18 8.43
C GLY A 33 0.19 7.22 9.28
N ASP A 34 1.40 7.64 9.64
CA ASP A 34 2.30 6.95 10.57
C ASP A 34 2.50 5.45 10.31
N ILE A 35 3.08 5.13 9.15
CA ILE A 35 3.40 3.75 8.79
C ILE A 35 4.77 3.38 9.35
N ILE A 36 4.83 2.27 10.09
CA ILE A 36 6.07 1.71 10.63
C ILE A 36 6.21 0.28 10.11
N PHE A 37 7.28 0.04 9.34
CA PHE A 37 7.60 -1.27 8.79
C PHE A 37 8.88 -1.79 9.43
N ASN A 38 8.83 -2.95 10.10
CA ASN A 38 9.95 -3.52 10.85
C ASN A 38 10.65 -2.52 11.79
N GLY A 39 9.87 -1.67 12.47
CA GLY A 39 10.38 -0.64 13.38
C GLY A 39 10.88 0.65 12.70
N ILE A 40 10.85 0.72 11.37
CA ILE A 40 11.28 1.88 10.60
C ILE A 40 10.05 2.69 10.19
N LYS A 41 10.02 3.98 10.55
CA LYS A 41 8.97 4.89 10.10
C LYS A 41 9.16 5.20 8.62
N MET A 42 8.14 4.93 7.82
CA MET A 42 8.12 5.21 6.39
C MET A 42 7.62 6.63 6.15
N ASP A 43 8.41 7.42 5.42
CA ASP A 43 7.93 8.65 4.79
C ASP A 43 7.25 8.29 3.46
N LEU A 44 5.93 8.45 3.42
CA LEU A 44 5.10 8.11 2.26
C LEU A 44 5.36 8.98 1.03
N MET A 45 5.94 10.16 1.20
CA MET A 45 6.28 11.05 0.09
C MET A 45 7.69 10.76 -0.46
N ALA A 46 8.62 10.40 0.42
CA ALA A 46 10.02 10.18 0.04
C ALA A 46 10.35 8.72 -0.33
N ASN A 47 9.67 7.74 0.29
CA ASN A 47 10.01 6.32 0.12
C ASN A 47 9.09 5.57 -0.86
N ALA A 48 7.99 6.18 -1.30
CA ALA A 48 7.09 5.53 -2.24
C ALA A 48 7.74 5.39 -3.62
N ILE A 49 7.64 4.19 -4.21
CA ILE A 49 8.13 3.90 -5.57
C ILE A 49 7.14 4.45 -6.62
N ASP A 50 5.82 4.36 -6.35
CA ASP A 50 4.73 4.94 -7.16
C ASP A 50 3.58 5.40 -6.25
N GLY A 51 2.73 6.29 -6.75
CA GLY A 51 1.52 6.78 -6.07
C GLY A 51 0.40 7.08 -7.05
N ARG A 52 -0.78 6.50 -6.84
CA ARG A 52 -1.95 6.68 -7.73
C ARG A 52 -3.19 7.12 -6.99
N ASN A 53 -3.79 8.22 -7.45
CA ASN A 53 -4.95 8.84 -6.82
C ASN A 53 -4.75 9.15 -5.32
N VAL A 54 -3.51 9.46 -4.94
CA VAL A 54 -3.12 9.87 -3.59
C VAL A 54 -2.96 11.38 -3.58
N LYS A 55 -3.50 12.03 -2.54
CA LYS A 55 -3.33 13.46 -2.31
C LYS A 55 -2.64 13.66 -0.97
N THR A 56 -1.58 14.45 -0.96
CA THR A 56 -0.94 14.94 0.26
C THR A 56 -1.69 16.18 0.77
N VAL A 57 -1.78 16.31 2.09
CA VAL A 57 -2.36 17.48 2.75
C VAL A 57 -1.41 18.66 2.65
#